data_AF-A0A525WQ01-F1
#
_entry.id   AF-A0A525WQ01-F1
#
_cell.length_a   1.000
_cell.length_b   1.000
_cell.length_c   1.000
_cell.angle_alpha   90.00
_cell.angle_beta   90.00
_cell.angle_gamma   90.00
#
_symmetry.space_group_name_H-M   'P 1'
#
loop_
_entity.id
_entity.type
_entity.pdbx_description
1 polymer ?
#
loop_
_entity_poly.entity_id
_entity_poly.type
_entity_poly.pdbx_seq_one_letter_code
_entity_poly.pdbx_strand_id
1 'polypeptide(L)'
;MTPSYRLDAGQIEVVEDRMADVLRTKTPAQRLAIGFGLRRSAEKLIRAHLTSAHPDWSVQRVSQEVVRRLSHGVSELPMRLSLS
;
A
#
# COMPACT_ATOMS: atom_id res chain seq x y z
N MET A 1 12.85 -20.81 20.21
CA MET A 1 11.82 -19.86 20.69
C MET A 1 11.07 -19.36 19.48
N THR A 2 9.83 -19.78 19.27
CA THR A 2 8.99 -19.26 18.17
C THR A 2 8.47 -17.88 18.57
N PRO A 3 8.69 -16.83 17.77
CA PRO A 3 8.16 -15.51 18.08
C PRO A 3 6.62 -15.54 18.07
N SER A 4 6.02 -15.00 19.12
CA SER A 4 4.57 -14.84 19.22
C SER A 4 4.17 -13.56 18.49
N TYR A 5 3.73 -13.70 17.23
CA TYR A 5 3.21 -12.57 16.45
C TYR A 5 1.78 -12.25 16.89
N ARG A 6 1.52 -11.01 17.29
CA ARG A 6 0.15 -10.51 17.48
C ARG A 6 -0.43 -10.22 16.10
N LEU A 7 -1.49 -10.93 15.72
CA LEU A 7 -2.21 -10.74 14.46
C LEU A 7 -3.52 -9.98 14.74
N ASP A 8 -3.41 -8.81 15.37
CA ASP A 8 -4.54 -7.91 15.60
C ASP A 8 -4.46 -6.69 14.67
N ALA A 9 -5.52 -5.88 14.62
CA ALA A 9 -5.61 -4.73 13.71
C ALA A 9 -4.51 -3.67 13.93
N GLY A 10 -3.78 -3.71 15.06
CA GLY A 10 -2.62 -2.85 15.33
C GLY A 10 -1.30 -3.38 14.77
N GLN A 11 -1.27 -4.59 14.20
CA GLN A 11 -0.05 -5.27 13.76
C GLN A 11 -0.31 -6.10 12.50
N ILE A 12 -0.72 -5.39 11.43
CA ILE A 12 -1.03 -5.99 10.14
C ILE A 12 0.31 -6.23 9.43
N GLU A 13 0.82 -7.46 9.56
CA GLU A 13 1.91 -8.06 8.75
C GLU A 13 3.36 -7.72 9.16
N VAL A 14 3.82 -8.34 10.25
CA VAL A 14 5.26 -8.50 10.47
C VAL A 14 5.81 -9.46 9.41
N VAL A 15 6.66 -8.94 8.53
CA VAL A 15 7.41 -9.76 7.57
C VAL A 15 8.38 -10.65 8.34
N GLU A 16 8.33 -11.96 8.10
CA GLU A 16 9.27 -12.92 8.69
C GLU A 16 10.72 -12.53 8.34
N ASP A 17 11.66 -12.68 9.28
CA ASP A 17 13.03 -12.18 9.12
C ASP A 17 13.71 -12.70 7.85
N ARG A 18 13.49 -13.96 7.49
CA ARG A 18 14.03 -14.54 6.25
C ARG A 18 13.50 -13.84 5.00
N MET A 19 12.21 -13.51 4.99
CA MET A 19 11.60 -12.75 3.90
C MET A 19 12.08 -11.30 3.88
N ALA A 20 12.31 -10.70 5.04
CA ALA A 20 12.91 -9.37 5.14
C ALA A 20 14.31 -9.35 4.50
N ASP A 21 15.13 -10.37 4.75
CA ASP A 21 16.45 -10.50 4.12
C ASP A 21 16.36 -10.67 2.60
N VAL A 22 15.40 -11.46 2.11
CA VAL A 22 15.13 -11.56 0.67
C VAL A 22 14.71 -10.22 0.07
N LEU A 23 13.96 -9.38 0.80
CA LEU A 23 13.55 -8.06 0.33
C LEU A 23 14.72 -7.05 0.37
N ARG A 24 15.63 -7.17 1.35
CA ARG A 24 16.85 -6.34 1.46
C ARG A 24 17.82 -6.53 0.29
N THR A 25 17.85 -7.72 -0.31
CA THR A 25 18.71 -7.99 -1.48
C THR A 25 18.20 -7.42 -2.81
N LYS A 26 17.00 -6.81 -2.84
CA LYS A 26 16.42 -6.27 -4.08
C LYS A 26 17.18 -5.02 -4.53
N THR A 27 17.45 -4.94 -5.84
CA THR A 27 18.03 -3.75 -6.45
C THR A 27 17.06 -2.56 -6.37
N PRO A 28 17.55 -1.31 -6.47
CA PRO A 28 16.67 -0.14 -6.52
C PRO A 28 15.58 -0.23 -7.59
N ALA A 29 15.91 -0.73 -8.78
CA ALA A 29 14.95 -0.93 -9.86
C ALA A 29 13.87 -1.96 -9.51
N GLN A 30 14.24 -3.08 -8.87
CA GLN A 30 13.28 -4.09 -8.41
C GLN A 30 12.36 -3.55 -7.32
N ARG A 31 12.88 -2.76 -6.38
CA ARG A 31 12.07 -2.11 -5.33
C ARG A 31 11.03 -1.16 -5.94
N LEU A 32 11.41 -0.36 -6.93
CA LEU A 32 10.47 0.49 -7.66
C LEU A 32 9.43 -0.32 -8.44
N ALA A 33 9.85 -1.40 -9.10
CA ALA A 33 8.93 -2.28 -9.83
C ALA A 33 7.87 -2.89 -8.90
N ILE A 34 8.27 -3.31 -7.69
CA ILE A 34 7.36 -3.79 -6.64
C ILE A 34 6.40 -2.66 -6.23
N GLY A 35 6.91 -1.48 -5.89
CA GLY A 35 6.07 -0.34 -5.48
C GLY A 35 5.04 0.06 -6.55
N PHE A 36 5.45 0.16 -7.82
CA PHE A 36 4.53 0.43 -8.93
C PHE A 36 3.54 -0.70 -9.16
N GLY A 37 3.95 -1.95 -8.95
CA GLY A 37 3.07 -3.12 -8.96
C GLY A 37 1.97 -3.00 -7.91
N LEU A 38 2.34 -2.72 -6.66
CA LEU A 38 1.41 -2.53 -5.55
C LEU A 38 0.41 -1.40 -5.82
N ARG A 39 0.88 -0.25 -6.32
CA ARG A 39 0.01 0.87 -6.69
C ARG A 39 -1.04 0.48 -7.74
N ARG A 40 -0.62 -0.20 -8.82
CA ARG A 40 -1.54 -0.67 -9.87
C ARG A 40 -2.57 -1.67 -9.33
N SER A 41 -2.15 -2.55 -8.43
CA SER A 41 -3.06 -3.52 -7.80
C SER A 41 -4.09 -2.81 -6.91
N ALA A 42 -3.64 -1.88 -6.06
CA ALA A 42 -4.54 -1.08 -5.23
C ALA A 42 -5.56 -0.30 -6.06
N GLU A 43 -5.12 0.32 -7.18
CA GLU A 43 -6.03 1.01 -8.10
C GLU A 43 -7.14 0.09 -8.61
N LYS A 44 -6.79 -1.13 -9.06
CA LYS A 44 -7.75 -2.11 -9.56
C LYS A 44 -8.75 -2.53 -8.49
N LEU A 45 -8.27 -2.81 -7.28
CA LEU A 45 -9.12 -3.23 -6.16
C LEU A 45 -10.10 -2.12 -5.74
N ILE A 46 -9.61 -0.89 -5.58
CA ILE A 46 -10.45 0.25 -5.21
C ILE A 46 -11.50 0.51 -6.29
N ARG A 47 -11.09 0.51 -7.57
CA ARG A 47 -12.01 0.71 -8.69
C ARG A 47 -13.10 -0.36 -8.73
N ALA A 48 -12.73 -1.64 -8.64
CA ALA A 48 -13.68 -2.74 -8.65
C ALA A 48 -14.67 -2.65 -7.49
N HIS A 49 -14.19 -2.34 -6.28
CA HIS A 49 -15.02 -2.14 -5.11
C HIS A 49 -16.00 -0.98 -5.30
N LEU A 50 -15.53 0.18 -5.77
CA LEU A 50 -16.39 1.36 -5.97
C LEU A 50 -17.45 1.12 -7.04
N THR A 51 -17.11 0.49 -8.16
CA THR A 51 -18.08 0.17 -9.21
C THR A 51 -19.13 -0.83 -8.72
N SER A 52 -18.75 -1.78 -7.84
CA SER A 52 -19.70 -2.72 -7.25
C SER A 52 -20.58 -2.08 -6.16
N ALA A 53 -20.03 -1.20 -5.34
CA ALA A 53 -20.73 -0.59 -4.21
C ALA A 53 -21.62 0.60 -4.63
N HIS A 54 -21.29 1.25 -5.75
CA HIS A 54 -21.97 2.44 -6.26
C HIS A 54 -22.26 2.30 -7.76
N PRO A 55 -23.21 1.41 -8.15
CA PRO A 55 -23.52 1.18 -9.56
C PRO A 55 -24.15 2.40 -10.26
N ASP A 56 -24.66 3.36 -9.49
CA ASP A 56 -25.23 4.63 -9.95
C ASP A 56 -24.16 5.70 -10.27
N TRP A 57 -22.91 5.48 -9.87
CA TRP A 57 -21.85 6.46 -10.09
C TRP A 57 -21.35 6.46 -11.54
N SER A 58 -21.10 7.66 -12.06
CA SER A 58 -20.41 7.82 -13.33
C SER A 58 -18.96 7.34 -13.25
N VAL A 59 -18.43 6.91 -14.40
CA VAL A 59 -17.02 6.49 -14.54
C VAL A 59 -16.05 7.58 -14.09
N GLN A 60 -16.40 8.85 -14.33
CA GLN A 60 -15.61 10.01 -13.93
C GLN A 60 -15.57 10.14 -12.41
N ARG A 61 -16.71 9.98 -11.73
CA ARG A 61 -16.80 10.02 -10.26
C ARG A 61 -16.01 8.90 -9.61
N VAL A 62 -16.14 7.67 -10.12
CA VAL A 62 -15.32 6.52 -9.67
C VAL A 62 -13.83 6.83 -9.82
N SER A 63 -13.41 7.35 -10.98
CA SER A 63 -12.00 7.65 -11.22
C SER A 63 -11.44 8.74 -10.31
N GLN A 64 -12.22 9.80 -10.04
CA GLN A 64 -11.84 10.84 -9.07
C GLN A 64 -11.66 10.26 -7.67
N GLU A 65 -12.57 9.39 -7.23
CA GLU A 65 -12.50 8.77 -5.91
C GLU A 65 -11.34 7.77 -5.79
N VAL A 66 -11.03 7.00 -6.85
CA VAL A 66 -9.85 6.14 -6.93
C VAL A 66 -8.57 6.98 -6.74
N VAL A 67 -8.44 8.09 -7.47
CA VAL A 67 -7.29 9.00 -7.33
C VAL A 67 -7.23 9.56 -5.91
N ARG A 68 -8.35 10.00 -5.35
CA ARG A 68 -8.42 10.51 -3.98
C ARG A 68 -7.87 9.47 -2.99
N ARG A 69 -8.38 8.24 -3.00
CA ARG A 69 -7.99 7.19 -2.04
C ARG A 69 -6.54 6.74 -2.21
N LEU A 70 -6.05 6.64 -3.44
CA LEU A 70 -4.64 6.28 -3.69
C LEU A 70 -3.67 7.39 -3.27
N SER A 71 -4.05 8.65 -3.45
CA SER A 71 -3.20 9.80 -3.09
C SER A 71 -3.14 10.04 -1.59
N HIS A 72 -4.19 9.71 -0.83
CA HIS A 72 -4.20 9.91 0.62
C HIS A 72 -3.29 8.92 1.38
N GLY A 73 -2.84 7.82 0.76
CA GLY A 73 -1.80 6.96 1.33
C GLY A 73 -0.37 7.53 1.25
N VAL A 74 -0.16 8.65 0.56
CA VAL A 74 1.16 9.29 0.36
C VAL A 74 1.42 10.41 1.39
N SER A 75 0.38 10.90 2.08
CA SER A 75 0.44 12.12 2.88
C SER A 75 0.58 11.89 4.39
N GLU A 76 1.46 11.00 4.83
CA GLU A 76 1.93 10.94 6.24
C GLU A 76 3.39 10.48 6.34
N LEU A 77 4.30 11.15 5.61
CA LEU A 77 5.72 11.14 5.96
C LEU A 77 5.96 12.28 6.96
N PRO A 78 6.17 12.02 8.27
CA PRO A 78 6.68 13.05 9.15
C PRO A 78 8.10 13.37 8.68
N MET A 79 8.24 14.48 7.97
CA MET A 79 9.53 15.11 7.72
C MET A 79 10.05 15.67 9.06
N ARG A 80 10.61 14.80 9.91
CA ARG A 80 11.49 15.18 11.01
C ARG A 80 12.89 14.65 10.71
N LEU A 81 13.56 15.33 9.79
CA LEU A 81 15.01 15.42 9.79
C LEU A 81 15.35 16.87 10.13
N SER A 82 15.25 17.21 11.42
CA SER A 82 16.08 18.27 11.96
C SER A 82 17.34 17.58 12.46
N LEU A 83 18.38 17.60 11.64
CA LEU A 83 19.74 17.32 12.09
C LEU A 83 20.18 18.50 12.99
N SER A 84 20.97 18.12 13.99
CA SER A 84 21.59 18.95 15.03
C SER A 84 22.28 20.21 14.54
#